data_AF-A0A9D4NQ76-F1
#
_entry.id   AF-A0A9D4NQ76-F1
#
_cell.length_a   1.000
_cell.length_b   1.000
_cell.length_c   1.000
_cell.angle_alpha   90.00
_cell.angle_beta   90.00
_cell.angle_gamma   90.00
#
_symmetry.space_group_name_H-M   'P 1'
#
loop_
_entity.id
_entity.type
_entity.pdbx_description
1 polymer ?
#
loop_
_entity_poly.entity_id
_entity_poly.type
_entity_poly.pdbx_seq_one_letter_code
_entity_poly.pdbx_strand_id
1 'polypeptide(L)'
;MPSGKTKFYPSWMEKLDNSGKTLGSWCKRDTSNEFARYCTVCMKSISCCNSGAYQLISQADGQKHKENMKYMHDNSQKRLFGSAP
;
A
#
# COMPACT_ATOMS: atom_id res chain seq x y z
N MET A 1 -1.41 -28.49 -8.35
CA MET A 1 -1.73 -27.46 -7.34
C MET A 1 -2.86 -26.61 -7.91
N PRO A 2 -4.02 -26.49 -7.25
CA PRO A 2 -5.11 -25.68 -7.81
C PRO A 2 -4.63 -24.24 -7.96
N SER A 3 -4.75 -23.69 -9.17
CA SER A 3 -4.42 -22.31 -9.51
C SER A 3 -5.44 -21.35 -8.87
N GLY A 4 -5.46 -21.30 -7.54
CA GLY A 4 -6.31 -20.42 -6.75
C GLY A 4 -5.80 -19.00 -6.87
N LYS A 5 -6.10 -18.34 -8.00
CA LYS A 5 -5.92 -16.89 -8.13
C LYS A 5 -6.79 -16.23 -7.05
N THR A 6 -6.17 -15.85 -5.94
CA THR A 6 -6.89 -15.20 -4.85
C THR A 6 -7.26 -13.80 -5.33
N LYS A 7 -8.54 -13.60 -5.62
CA LYS A 7 -9.06 -12.28 -5.97
C LYS A 7 -8.88 -11.34 -4.79
N PHE A 8 -8.61 -10.08 -5.10
CA PHE A 8 -8.53 -9.06 -4.09
C PHE A 8 -9.84 -8.97 -3.31
N TYR A 9 -9.73 -8.94 -1.98
CA TYR A 9 -10.87 -8.84 -1.10
C TYR A 9 -10.91 -7.44 -0.46
N PRO A 10 -12.04 -6.70 -0.53
CA PRO A 10 -12.15 -5.33 -0.02
C PRO A 10 -11.74 -5.18 1.45
N SER A 11 -12.05 -6.18 2.28
CA SER A 11 -11.70 -6.14 3.71
C SER A 11 -10.20 -6.16 3.98
N TRP A 12 -9.36 -6.43 2.97
CA TRP A 12 -7.92 -6.25 3.11
C TRP A 12 -7.54 -4.78 3.26
N MET A 13 -8.32 -3.84 2.72
CA MET A 13 -8.04 -2.40 2.90
C MET A 13 -8.22 -1.95 4.35
N GLU A 14 -9.06 -2.65 5.10
CA GLU A 14 -9.35 -2.39 6.51
C GLU A 14 -8.28 -2.98 7.43
N LYS A 15 -7.43 -3.90 6.92
CA LYS A 15 -6.31 -4.44 7.69
C LYS A 15 -5.25 -3.38 7.93
N LEU A 16 -4.70 -3.41 9.14
CA LEU A 16 -3.54 -2.63 9.52
C LEU A 16 -2.25 -3.33 9.04
N ASP A 17 -1.32 -2.54 8.54
CA ASP A 17 0.08 -2.96 8.36
C ASP A 17 0.85 -2.89 9.69
N ASN A 18 2.09 -3.39 9.68
CA ASN A 18 2.97 -3.42 10.85
C ASN A 18 3.30 -2.02 11.41
N SER A 19 3.06 -0.96 10.64
CA SER A 19 3.25 0.44 11.06
C SER A 19 1.96 1.03 11.67
N GLY A 20 0.89 0.24 11.79
CA GLY A 20 -0.40 0.68 12.32
C GLY A 20 -1.22 1.52 11.35
N LYS A 21 -0.89 1.51 10.05
CA LYS A 21 -1.68 2.19 9.01
C LYS A 21 -2.56 1.19 8.27
N THR A 22 -3.74 1.61 7.83
CA THR A 22 -4.59 0.75 7.01
C THR A 22 -3.98 0.57 5.62
N LEU A 23 -4.05 -0.64 5.08
CA LEU A 23 -3.58 -0.92 3.72
C LEU A 23 -4.26 0.02 2.71
N GLY A 24 -5.55 0.34 2.91
CA GLY A 24 -6.30 1.28 2.07
C GLY A 24 -5.72 2.70 2.02
N SER A 25 -4.88 3.11 2.97
CA SER A 25 -4.27 4.43 3.00
C SER A 25 -3.25 4.63 1.87
N TRP A 26 -2.64 3.56 1.35
CA TRP A 26 -1.57 3.63 0.35
C TRP A 26 -1.72 2.61 -0.78
N CYS A 27 -2.55 1.59 -0.58
CA CYS A 27 -2.86 0.56 -1.55
C CYS A 27 -4.19 0.90 -2.24
N LYS A 28 -4.15 1.14 -3.54
CA LYS A 28 -5.33 1.40 -4.37
C LYS A 28 -5.60 0.20 -5.27
N ARG A 29 -6.88 0.04 -5.65
CA ARG A 29 -7.25 -0.92 -6.70
C ARG A 29 -6.56 -0.55 -8.00
N ASP A 30 -5.96 -1.53 -8.65
CA ASP A 30 -5.53 -1.37 -10.02
C ASP A 30 -6.77 -1.53 -10.92
N THR A 31 -7.08 -0.53 -11.74
CA THR A 31 -8.24 -0.56 -12.65
C THR A 31 -8.01 -1.47 -13.84
N SER A 32 -6.76 -1.72 -14.19
CA SER A 32 -6.37 -2.56 -15.34
C SER A 32 -6.19 -4.02 -14.95
N ASN A 33 -5.97 -4.32 -13.66
CA ASN A 33 -5.74 -5.68 -13.18
C ASN A 33 -6.43 -5.96 -11.85
N GLU A 34 -7.51 -6.76 -11.87
CA GLU A 34 -8.25 -7.14 -10.65
C GLU A 34 -7.41 -7.94 -9.64
N PHE A 35 -6.35 -8.58 -10.12
CA PHE A 35 -5.42 -9.38 -9.32
C PHE A 35 -4.16 -8.62 -8.89
N ALA A 36 -4.02 -7.36 -9.28
CA ALA A 36 -2.95 -6.50 -8.82
C ALA A 36 -3.50 -5.32 -8.01
N ARG A 37 -2.61 -4.69 -7.26
CA ARG A 37 -2.89 -3.48 -6.49
C ARG A 37 -1.79 -2.47 -6.71
N TYR A 38 -2.16 -1.20 -6.80
CA TYR A 38 -1.21 -0.13 -6.98
C TYR A 38 -0.84 0.48 -5.63
N CYS A 39 0.44 0.45 -5.28
CA CYS A 39 0.95 1.17 -4.13
C CYS A 39 1.30 2.60 -4.54
N THR A 40 0.59 3.59 -4.02
CA THR A 40 0.84 5.01 -4.34
C THR A 40 2.14 5.52 -3.72
N VAL A 41 2.59 4.89 -2.63
CA VAL A 41 3.81 5.27 -1.91
C VAL A 41 5.07 4.79 -2.66
N CYS A 42 5.02 3.57 -3.20
CA CYS A 42 6.12 3.01 -3.98
C CYS A 42 5.95 3.25 -5.49
N MET A 43 4.81 3.80 -5.91
CA MET A 43 4.39 3.95 -7.31
C MET A 43 4.53 2.66 -8.12
N LYS A 44 4.18 1.51 -7.52
CA LYS A 44 4.41 0.18 -8.09
C LYS A 44 3.17 -0.70 -7.95
N SER A 45 2.91 -1.48 -9.00
CA SER A 45 1.88 -2.54 -8.98
C SER A 45 2.38 -3.79 -8.28
N ILE A 46 1.57 -4.33 -7.37
CA ILE A 46 1.84 -5.49 -6.53
C ILE A 46 0.83 -6.58 -6.93
N SER A 47 1.33 -7.75 -7.28
CA SER A 47 0.47 -8.88 -7.62
C SER A 47 -0.04 -9.58 -6.36
N CYS A 48 -1.35 -9.74 -6.23
CA CYS A 48 -2.01 -10.44 -5.14
C CYS A 48 -2.33 -11.92 -5.47
N CYS A 49 -2.07 -12.38 -6.70
CA CYS A 49 -2.51 -13.66 -7.23
C CYS A 49 -2.23 -14.88 -6.34
N ASN A 50 -1.04 -14.93 -5.72
CA ASN A 50 -0.52 -16.15 -5.08
C ASN A 50 -0.45 -16.10 -3.56
N SER A 51 -0.44 -14.92 -2.94
CA SER A 51 -0.35 -14.81 -1.47
C SER A 51 -1.33 -13.81 -0.87
N GLY A 52 -2.25 -13.27 -1.68
CA GLY A 52 -3.30 -12.35 -1.23
C GLY A 52 -2.76 -11.15 -0.46
N ALA A 53 -3.34 -10.88 0.72
CA ALA A 53 -2.96 -9.78 1.59
C ALA A 53 -1.51 -9.85 2.09
N TYR A 54 -0.89 -11.04 2.12
CA TYR A 54 0.48 -11.19 2.60
C TYR A 54 1.50 -10.42 1.74
N GLN A 55 1.30 -10.38 0.42
CA GLN A 55 2.14 -9.57 -0.48
C GLN A 55 2.04 -8.07 -0.17
N LEU A 56 0.85 -7.61 0.21
CA LEU A 56 0.64 -6.21 0.62
C LEU A 56 1.36 -5.92 1.95
N ILE A 57 1.22 -6.80 2.92
CA ILE A 57 1.89 -6.65 4.22
C ILE A 57 3.42 -6.70 4.06
N SER A 58 3.94 -7.62 3.24
CA SER A 58 5.38 -7.73 2.97
C SER A 58 5.93 -6.49 2.26
N GLN A 59 5.19 -5.92 1.30
CA GLN A 59 5.55 -4.63 0.70
C GLN A 59 5.59 -3.51 1.75
N ALA A 60 4.57 -3.45 2.62
CA ALA A 60 4.49 -2.46 3.69
C ALA A 60 5.70 -2.55 4.63
N ASP A 61 6.16 -3.77 4.87
CA ASP A 61 7.33 -4.04 5.70
C ASP A 61 8.67 -3.70 5.01
N GLY A 62 8.66 -3.60 3.68
CA GLY A 62 9.84 -3.25 2.89
C GLY A 62 10.43 -1.90 3.27
N GLN A 63 11.76 -1.85 3.42
CA GLN A 63 12.47 -0.64 3.86
C GLN A 63 12.15 0.58 2.99
N LYS A 64 12.16 0.41 1.66
CA LYS A 64 11.81 1.48 0.71
C LYS A 64 10.40 2.03 0.90
N HIS A 65 9.44 1.16 1.26
CA HIS A 65 8.08 1.61 1.55
C HIS A 65 8.04 2.44 2.83
N LYS A 66 8.70 1.96 3.90
CA LYS A 66 8.81 2.67 5.18
C LYS A 66 9.50 4.04 5.03
N GLU A 67 10.57 4.12 4.25
CA GLU A 67 11.27 5.38 3.95
C GLU A 67 10.37 6.36 3.19
N ASN A 68 9.68 5.90 2.14
CA ASN A 68 8.75 6.73 1.38
C ASN A 68 7.56 7.19 2.24
N MET A 69 7.04 6.34 3.12
CA MET A 69 5.99 6.69 4.08
C MET A 69 6.45 7.80 5.02
N LYS A 70 7.65 7.68 5.59
CA LYS A 70 8.23 8.72 6.45
C LYS A 70 8.40 10.03 5.70
N TYR A 71 8.90 9.98 4.47
CA TYR A 71 9.07 11.17 3.63
C TYR A 71 7.73 11.86 3.31
N MET A 72 6.71 11.08 2.96
CA MET A 72 5.37 11.64 2.71
C MET A 72 4.73 12.23 3.97
N HIS A 73 4.97 11.63 5.14
CA HIS A 73 4.50 12.17 6.41
C HIS A 73 5.22 13.48 6.78
N ASP A 74 6.55 13.52 6.67
CA ASP A 74 7.37 14.73 6.91
C ASP A 74 6.99 15.87 5.96
N ASN A 75 6.80 15.57 4.67
CA ASN A 75 6.41 16.57 3.68
C ASN A 75 4.98 17.10 3.91
N SER A 76 4.07 16.24 4.39
CA SER A 76 2.71 16.68 4.77
C SER A 76 2.73 17.61 5.98
N GLN A 77 3.62 17.38 6.95
CA GLN A 77 3.82 18.28 8.08
C GLN A 77 4.46 19.60 7.64
N LYS A 78 5.48 19.58 6.78
CA LYS A 78 6.12 20.80 6.27
C LYS A 78 5.18 21.73 5.52
N ARG A 79 4.19 21.18 4.79
CA ARG A 79 3.19 22.01 4.09
C ARG A 79 2.15 22.65 5.01
N LEU A 80 1.89 22.06 6.18
CA LEU A 80 0.99 22.65 7.18
C LEU A 80 1.65 23.79 7.97
N PHE A 81 2.99 23.83 8.02
CA PHE A 81 3.76 24.87 8.70
C PHE A 81 4.49 25.85 7.75
N GLY A 82 4.21 25.77 6.44
CA GLY A 82 4.92 26.53 5.41
C GLY A 82 3.99 27.35 4.52
N SER A 83 3.34 28.37 5.08
CA SER A 83 2.77 29.50 4.33
C SER A 83 2.65 30.70 5.25
N ALA A 84 3.75 31.42 5.45
CA ALA A 84 3.73 32.78 5.94
C ALA A 84 4.75 33.57 5.10
N PRO A 85 4.30 34.38 4.12
CA PRO A 85 5.03 35.57 3.72
C PRO A 85 4.97 36.64 4.82
#